data_AF-A0A1H6SHM6-F1
#
_entry.id   AF-A0A1H6SHM6-F1
#
_cell.length_a   1.000
_cell.length_b   1.000
_cell.length_c   1.000
_cell.angle_alpha   90.00
_cell.angle_beta   90.00
_cell.angle_gamma   90.00
#
_symmetry.space_group_name_H-M   'P 1'
#
loop_
_entity.id
_entity.type
_entity.pdbx_description
1 polymer ?
#
loop_
_entity_poly.entity_id
_entity_poly.type
_entity_poly.pdbx_seq_one_letter_code
_entity_poly.pdbx_strand_id
1 'polypeptide(L)'
;MKKGIIAIMLAFASIPAFAQRDNAKMTAEARAENQTKSLTESLKLTEEQQKQVYALSLTRAQKMDEMRNSQDADRSKMRDSMEAFNTELQKVLTPEQQEKYKAAMEEHRKNGGMGRGPRN
;
A
#
# COMPACT_ATOMS: atom_id res chain seq x y z
N MET A 1 22.55 40.82 46.49
CA MET A 1 23.67 40.49 45.58
C MET A 1 24.14 39.07 45.85
N LYS A 2 24.21 38.22 44.80
CA LYS A 2 25.01 36.96 44.70
C LYS A 2 24.51 35.80 45.62
N LYS A 3 24.18 34.57 45.21
CA LYS A 3 24.36 33.67 44.04
C LYS A 3 23.25 32.59 44.15
N GLY A 4 22.62 32.12 43.05
CA GLY A 4 22.84 30.77 42.47
C GLY A 4 22.55 29.62 43.45
N ILE A 5 21.60 28.70 43.23
CA ILE A 5 21.70 27.58 42.27
C ILE A 5 20.32 26.94 42.09
N ILE A 6 20.00 26.66 40.82
CA ILE A 6 18.86 25.89 40.33
C ILE A 6 19.09 24.42 40.65
N ALA A 7 18.12 23.76 41.29
CA ALA A 7 18.07 22.32 41.47
C ALA A 7 16.64 21.83 41.21
N ILE A 8 16.27 21.69 39.93
CA ILE A 8 15.06 20.98 39.51
C ILE A 8 15.50 19.55 39.17
N MET A 9 15.40 18.65 40.14
CA MET A 9 15.55 17.21 39.94
C MET A 9 14.23 16.60 39.46
N LEU A 10 14.28 16.09 38.23
CA LEU A 10 13.81 14.77 37.79
C LEU A 10 12.46 14.25 38.30
N ALA A 11 11.48 14.20 37.38
CA ALA A 11 10.83 12.94 36.98
C ALA A 11 9.99 13.18 35.72
N PHE A 12 10.61 13.21 34.54
CA PHE A 12 9.87 12.86 33.33
C PHE A 12 9.64 11.35 33.41
N ALA A 13 8.50 10.98 33.98
CA ALA A 13 7.96 9.64 33.87
C ALA A 13 7.94 9.30 32.39
N SER A 14 8.83 8.39 32.01
CA SER A 14 8.84 7.71 30.73
C SER A 14 7.48 7.03 30.57
N ILE A 15 6.56 7.74 29.91
CA ILE A 15 5.40 7.11 29.29
C ILE A 15 6.04 6.07 28.35
N PRO A 16 5.81 4.76 28.51
CA PRO A 16 6.11 3.83 27.44
C PRO A 16 5.23 4.29 26.27
N ALA A 17 5.85 5.03 25.36
CA ALA A 17 5.23 5.38 24.11
C ALA A 17 4.84 4.05 23.46
N PHE A 18 3.54 3.80 23.38
CA PHE A 18 2.97 2.88 22.39
C PHE A 18 3.28 3.43 20.98
N ALA A 19 4.56 3.50 20.62
CA ALA A 19 5.07 4.01 19.34
C ALA A 19 5.33 2.88 18.34
N GLN A 20 5.37 1.63 18.80
CA GLN A 20 5.11 0.49 17.93
C GLN A 20 3.62 0.20 18.00
N ARG A 21 2.83 0.98 17.25
CA ARG A 21 1.57 0.45 16.75
C ARG A 21 1.95 -0.82 16.02
N ASP A 22 1.58 -1.95 16.61
CA ASP A 22 1.70 -3.27 16.03
C ASP A 22 0.89 -3.24 14.74
N ASN A 23 1.54 -2.78 13.66
CA ASN A 23 1.07 -2.94 12.30
C ASN A 23 1.19 -4.45 12.07
N ALA A 24 0.20 -5.21 12.56
CA ALA A 24 0.03 -6.60 12.19
C ALA A 24 0.14 -6.62 10.67
N LYS A 25 1.27 -7.12 10.16
CA LYS A 25 1.56 -7.11 8.72
C LYS A 25 0.44 -7.94 8.09
N MET A 26 -0.50 -7.27 7.44
CA MET A 26 -1.56 -7.95 6.69
C MET A 26 -0.91 -8.98 5.77
N THR A 27 -1.33 -10.23 5.87
CA THR A 27 -0.78 -11.36 5.10
C THR A 27 -1.00 -11.14 3.61
N ALA A 28 -0.22 -11.83 2.76
CA ALA A 28 -0.35 -11.71 1.31
C ALA A 28 -1.78 -12.04 0.83
N GLU A 29 -2.40 -13.05 1.43
CA GLU A 29 -3.76 -13.50 1.17
C GLU A 29 -4.77 -12.40 1.51
N ALA A 30 -4.71 -11.84 2.72
CA ALA A 30 -5.59 -10.75 3.12
C ALA A 30 -5.43 -9.50 2.23
N ARG A 31 -4.21 -9.24 1.71
CA ARG A 31 -4.01 -8.16 0.72
C ARG A 31 -4.67 -8.48 -0.60
N ALA A 32 -4.52 -9.70 -1.08
CA ALA A 32 -5.10 -10.16 -2.33
C ALA A 32 -6.63 -10.15 -2.28
N GLU A 33 -7.22 -10.60 -1.16
CA GLU A 33 -8.66 -10.55 -0.92
C GLU A 33 -9.17 -9.11 -0.94
N ASN A 34 -8.54 -8.21 -0.19
CA ASN A 34 -8.95 -6.80 -0.15
C ASN A 34 -8.82 -6.13 -1.52
N GLN A 35 -7.73 -6.37 -2.25
CA GLN A 35 -7.54 -5.84 -3.59
C GLN A 35 -8.62 -6.35 -4.54
N THR A 36 -8.91 -7.65 -4.50
CA THR A 36 -9.95 -8.27 -5.32
C THR A 36 -11.31 -7.67 -4.98
N LYS A 37 -11.65 -7.55 -3.69
CA LYS A 37 -12.91 -6.98 -3.23
C LYS A 37 -13.10 -5.54 -3.74
N SER A 38 -12.08 -4.68 -3.61
CA SER A 38 -12.17 -3.30 -4.11
C SER A 38 -12.34 -3.23 -5.63
N LEU A 39 -11.67 -4.11 -6.38
CA LEU A 39 -11.84 -4.20 -7.84
C LEU A 39 -13.23 -4.75 -8.20
N THR A 40 -13.75 -5.72 -7.46
CA THR A 40 -15.13 -6.22 -7.63
C THR A 40 -16.15 -5.14 -7.38
N GLU A 41 -16.01 -4.37 -6.31
CA GLU A 41 -16.96 -3.31 -5.96
C GLU A 41 -17.00 -2.19 -7.01
N SER A 42 -15.83 -1.82 -7.54
CA SER A 42 -15.67 -0.74 -8.53
C SER A 42 -16.01 -1.16 -9.97
N LEU A 43 -15.58 -2.36 -10.39
CA LEU A 43 -15.71 -2.85 -11.76
C LEU A 43 -16.86 -3.85 -11.95
N LYS A 44 -17.51 -4.27 -10.87
CA LYS A 44 -18.58 -5.29 -10.88
C LYS A 44 -18.10 -6.59 -11.54
N LEU A 45 -16.97 -7.11 -11.05
CA LEU A 45 -16.35 -8.33 -11.58
C LEU A 45 -17.27 -9.55 -11.42
N THR A 46 -17.31 -10.41 -12.44
CA THR A 46 -17.98 -11.72 -12.35
C THR A 46 -17.20 -12.66 -11.43
N GLU A 47 -17.81 -13.76 -10.99
CA GLU A 47 -17.13 -14.75 -10.13
C GLU A 47 -15.85 -15.32 -10.77
N GLU A 48 -15.87 -15.54 -12.08
CA GLU A 48 -14.70 -16.02 -12.83
C GLU A 48 -13.59 -14.98 -12.86
N GLN A 49 -13.93 -13.71 -13.13
CA GLN A 49 -12.98 -12.61 -13.09
C GLN A 49 -12.41 -12.42 -11.68
N GLN A 50 -13.23 -12.54 -10.63
CA GLN A 50 -12.78 -12.45 -9.25
C GLN A 50 -11.70 -13.48 -8.91
N LYS A 51 -11.88 -14.74 -9.33
CA LYS A 51 -10.87 -15.81 -9.12
C LYS A 51 -9.55 -15.47 -9.81
N GLN A 52 -9.61 -14.98 -11.05
CA GLN A 52 -8.42 -14.58 -11.82
C GLN A 52 -7.72 -13.37 -11.18
N VAL A 53 -8.49 -12.35 -10.79
CA VAL A 53 -7.96 -11.15 -10.11
C VAL A 53 -7.35 -11.49 -8.76
N TYR A 54 -7.96 -12.40 -8.00
CA TYR A 54 -7.40 -12.89 -6.73
C TYR A 54 -6.05 -13.57 -6.94
N ALA A 55 -5.95 -14.48 -7.90
CA ALA A 55 -4.70 -15.16 -8.21
C ALA A 55 -3.59 -14.16 -8.59
N LEU A 56 -3.90 -13.20 -9.48
CA LEU A 56 -2.97 -12.14 -9.86
C LEU A 56 -2.55 -11.26 -8.67
N SER A 57 -3.51 -10.91 -7.80
CA SER A 57 -3.26 -10.08 -6.62
C SER A 57 -2.42 -10.83 -5.58
N LEU A 58 -2.63 -12.13 -5.41
CA LEU A 58 -1.87 -12.98 -4.50
C LEU A 58 -0.41 -13.11 -4.95
N THR A 59 -0.18 -13.43 -6.21
CA THR A 59 1.18 -13.51 -6.78
C THR A 59 1.93 -12.19 -6.59
N ARG A 60 1.26 -11.06 -6.86
CA ARG A 60 1.86 -9.75 -6.61
C ARG A 60 2.12 -9.50 -5.13
N ALA A 61 1.18 -9.82 -4.25
CA ALA A 61 1.33 -9.60 -2.81
C ALA A 61 2.51 -10.40 -2.22
N GLN A 62 2.66 -11.67 -2.64
CA GLN A 62 3.78 -12.52 -2.26
C GLN A 62 5.11 -11.94 -2.74
N LYS A 63 5.22 -11.57 -4.03
CA LYS A 63 6.42 -10.92 -4.58
C LYS A 63 6.77 -9.64 -3.83
N MET A 64 5.76 -8.84 -3.46
CA MET A 64 5.97 -7.62 -2.67
C MET A 64 6.44 -7.90 -1.24
N ASP A 65 5.99 -8.98 -0.61
CA ASP A 65 6.45 -9.38 0.72
C ASP A 65 7.89 -9.91 0.68
N GLU A 66 8.26 -10.68 -0.35
CA GLU A 66 9.65 -11.08 -0.61
C GLU A 66 10.57 -9.87 -0.82
N MET A 67 10.14 -8.89 -1.62
CA MET A 67 10.90 -7.65 -1.86
C MET A 67 10.99 -6.74 -0.63
N ARG A 68 10.05 -6.82 0.31
CA ARG A 68 10.13 -6.07 1.58
C ARG A 68 11.05 -6.74 2.60
N ASN A 69 11.17 -8.05 2.53
CA ASN A 69 12.00 -8.84 3.44
C ASN A 69 13.45 -8.93 2.96
N SER A 70 13.69 -8.89 1.65
CA SER A 70 15.01 -8.55 1.10
C SER A 70 15.25 -7.06 1.33
N GLN A 71 16.41 -6.66 1.86
CA GLN A 71 16.72 -5.25 2.16
C GLN A 71 16.77 -4.35 0.90
N ASP A 72 16.53 -4.93 -0.28
CA ASP A 72 16.45 -4.29 -1.60
C ASP A 72 15.03 -3.82 -1.93
N ALA A 73 14.53 -2.83 -1.18
CA ALA A 73 13.28 -2.15 -1.50
C ALA A 73 13.45 -1.23 -2.73
N ASP A 74 13.71 -1.83 -3.89
CA ASP A 74 13.90 -1.16 -5.16
C ASP A 74 12.54 -0.66 -5.69
N ARG A 75 12.41 0.67 -5.74
CA ARG A 75 11.20 1.33 -6.24
C ARG A 75 10.91 1.00 -7.70
N SER A 76 11.93 0.68 -8.50
CA SER A 76 11.73 0.24 -9.89
C SER A 76 11.02 -1.10 -9.91
N LYS A 77 11.51 -2.10 -9.18
CA LYS A 77 10.89 -3.43 -9.11
C LYS A 77 9.46 -3.38 -8.59
N MET A 78 9.16 -2.47 -7.66
CA MET A 78 7.78 -2.25 -7.19
C MET A 78 6.87 -1.67 -8.28
N ARG A 79 7.39 -0.75 -9.12
CA ARG A 79 6.65 -0.21 -10.27
C ARG A 79 6.44 -1.27 -11.33
N ASP A 80 7.48 -2.02 -11.68
CA ASP A 80 7.39 -3.09 -12.66
C ASP A 80 6.38 -4.16 -12.24
N SER A 81 6.35 -4.50 -10.94
CA SER A 81 5.34 -5.42 -10.40
C SER A 81 3.92 -4.87 -10.46
N MET A 82 3.73 -3.55 -10.35
CA MET A 82 2.42 -2.92 -10.52
C MET A 82 2.00 -2.90 -11.98
N GLU A 83 2.91 -2.55 -12.90
CA GLU A 83 2.64 -2.51 -14.33
C GLU A 83 2.32 -3.91 -14.89
N ALA A 84 3.06 -4.93 -14.45
CA ALA A 84 2.77 -6.32 -14.80
C ALA A 84 1.36 -6.72 -14.33
N PHE A 85 1.01 -6.42 -13.08
CA PHE A 85 -0.34 -6.69 -12.57
C PHE A 85 -1.42 -5.95 -13.37
N ASN A 86 -1.22 -4.67 -13.70
CA ASN A 86 -2.19 -3.91 -14.48
C ASN A 86 -2.37 -4.48 -15.89
N THR A 87 -1.28 -4.95 -16.50
CA THR A 87 -1.30 -5.55 -17.84
C THR A 87 -2.07 -6.86 -17.85
N GLU A 88 -1.82 -7.74 -16.87
CA GLU A 88 -2.57 -8.99 -16.76
C GLU A 88 -4.03 -8.76 -16.36
N LEU A 89 -4.29 -7.79 -15.48
CA LEU A 89 -5.65 -7.41 -15.10
C LEU A 89 -6.46 -6.97 -16.34
N GLN A 90 -5.88 -6.16 -17.24
CA GLN A 90 -6.59 -5.73 -18.45
C GLN A 90 -7.05 -6.89 -19.33
N LYS A 91 -6.31 -8.02 -19.37
CA LYS A 91 -6.71 -9.21 -20.15
C LYS A 91 -7.92 -9.92 -19.55
N VAL A 92 -8.18 -9.74 -18.25
CA VAL A 92 -9.32 -10.34 -17.53
C VAL A 92 -10.58 -9.47 -17.64
N LEU A 93 -10.40 -8.15 -17.74
CA LEU A 93 -11.49 -7.18 -17.75
C LEU A 93 -12.15 -7.07 -19.14
N THR A 94 -13.47 -6.84 -19.15
CA THR A 94 -14.18 -6.45 -20.37
C THR A 94 -13.77 -5.03 -20.81
N PRO A 95 -14.01 -4.64 -22.08
CA PRO A 95 -13.68 -3.30 -22.57
C PRO A 95 -14.25 -2.17 -21.69
N GLU A 96 -15.51 -2.28 -21.28
CA GLU A 96 -16.16 -1.30 -20.40
C GLU A 96 -15.53 -1.22 -19.01
N GLN A 97 -15.13 -2.37 -18.44
CA GLN A 97 -14.44 -2.42 -17.16
C GLN A 97 -13.02 -1.84 -17.26
N GLN A 98 -12.33 -2.07 -18.38
CA GLN A 98 -11.01 -1.49 -18.64
C GLN A 98 -11.06 0.03 -18.68
N GLU A 99 -12.07 0.62 -19.32
CA GLU A 99 -12.25 2.08 -19.36
C GLU A 99 -12.48 2.65 -17.95
N LYS A 100 -13.37 2.04 -17.16
CA LYS A 100 -13.58 2.43 -15.75
C LYS A 100 -12.31 2.33 -14.94
N TYR A 101 -11.54 1.25 -15.13
CA TYR A 101 -10.29 1.04 -14.43
C TYR A 101 -9.24 2.10 -14.81
N LYS A 102 -9.10 2.42 -16.11
CA LYS A 102 -8.19 3.47 -16.59
C LYS A 102 -8.57 4.84 -16.01
N ALA A 103 -9.85 5.19 -16.02
CA ALA A 103 -10.34 6.44 -15.45
C ALA A 103 -10.02 6.55 -13.94
N ALA A 104 -10.26 5.48 -13.18
CA ALA A 104 -9.91 5.43 -11.76
C ALA A 104 -8.40 5.57 -11.52
N MET A 105 -7.56 4.94 -12.35
CA MET A 105 -6.12 5.08 -12.28
C MET A 105 -5.63 6.49 -12.59
N GLU A 106 -6.23 7.17 -13.58
CA GLU A 106 -5.93 8.56 -13.90
C GLU A 106 -6.34 9.51 -12.78
N GLU A 107 -7.50 9.30 -12.17
CA GLU A 107 -7.97 10.07 -11.02
C GLU A 107 -7.02 9.92 -9.83
N HIS A 108 -6.61 8.69 -9.52
CA HIS A 108 -5.60 8.44 -8.48
C HIS A 108 -4.25 9.08 -8.81
N ARG A 109 -3.85 9.15 -10.08
CA ARG A 109 -2.62 9.83 -10.49
C ARG A 109 -2.72 11.34 -10.31
N LYS A 110 -3.87 11.94 -10.64
CA LYS A 110 -4.15 13.38 -10.44
C LYS A 110 -4.17 13.72 -8.95
N ASN A 111 -4.84 12.92 -8.13
CA ASN A 111 -4.98 13.16 -6.69
C ASN A 111 -3.73 12.77 -5.88
N GLY A 112 -2.96 11.77 -6.32
CA GLY A 112 -1.73 11.30 -5.69
C GLY A 112 -0.47 12.06 -6.08
N GLY A 113 -0.54 12.94 -7.08
CA GLY A 113 0.56 13.81 -7.53
C GLY A 113 0.86 14.99 -6.60
N MET A 114 -0.09 15.38 -5.73
CA MET A 114 0.03 16.54 -4.83
C MET A 114 0.65 16.21 -3.45
N GLY A 115 1.00 14.94 -3.17
CA GLY A 115 1.43 14.48 -1.84
C GLY A 115 2.94 14.31 -1.64
N ARG A 116 3.77 14.52 -2.66
CA ARG A 116 5.23 14.67 -2.50
C ARG A 116 5.58 16.16 -2.47
N GLY A 117 5.20 16.84 -1.39
CA GLY A 117 5.86 18.08 -1.00
C GLY A 117 7.38 17.83 -0.88
N PRO A 118 8.23 18.84 -1.15
CA PRO A 118 9.67 18.67 -1.06
C PRO A 118 10.01 18.22 0.37
N ARG A 119 10.71 17.08 0.47
CA ARG A 119 11.42 16.75 1.70
C ARG A 119 12.62 17.69 1.75
N ASN A 120 12.42 18.86 2.34
CA ASN A 120 13.51 19.71 2.81
C ASN A 120 14.22 19.03 3.98
#